data_AF-A0A535MF51-F1
#
_entry.id   AF-A0A535MF51-F1
#
_cell.length_a   1.000
_cell.length_b   1.000
_cell.length_c   1.000
_cell.angle_alpha   90.00
_cell.angle_beta   90.00
_cell.angle_gamma   90.00
#
_symmetry.space_group_name_H-M   'P 1'
#
loop_
_entity.id
_entity.type
_entity.pdbx_description
1 polymer ?
#
loop_
_entity_poly.entity_id
_entity_poly.type
_entity_poly.pdbx_seq_one_letter_code
_entity_poly.pdbx_strand_id
1 'polypeptide(L)' 'MVTSEQPDASAGVDTLLDRLEAAIGRLAAGQAPVEELVADYEEAVRLLAEAETRLQSLAGQAR' A
#
# COMPACT_ATOMS: atom_id res chain seq x y z
N MET A 1 6.46 17.28 -29.28
CA MET A 1 6.21 15.88 -28.88
C MET A 1 6.82 15.74 -27.50
N VAL A 2 6.04 15.90 -26.42
CA VAL A 2 5.30 14.84 -25.69
C VAL A 2 6.27 13.69 -25.37
N THR A 3 6.65 13.45 -24.12
CA THR A 3 5.74 12.97 -23.08
C THR A 3 6.17 13.43 -21.69
N SER A 4 5.21 13.94 -20.91
CA SER A 4 5.35 13.95 -19.46
C SER A 4 5.26 12.49 -19.03
N GLU A 5 6.35 11.90 -18.52
CA GLU A 5 6.29 10.66 -17.76
C GLU A 5 5.48 10.97 -16.49
N GLN A 6 4.15 10.88 -16.59
CA GLN A 6 3.35 10.68 -15.41
C GLN A 6 3.76 9.31 -14.88
N PRO A 7 4.24 9.21 -13.62
CA PRO A 7 4.62 7.93 -13.05
C PRO A 7 3.43 6.99 -13.21
N ASP A 8 3.71 5.81 -13.76
CA ASP A 8 2.71 4.80 -14.05
C ASP A 8 1.92 4.55 -12.76
N ALA A 9 0.65 4.94 -12.74
CA ALA A 9 -0.18 4.85 -11.53
C ALA A 9 -0.26 3.41 -11.01
N SER A 10 -0.07 2.44 -11.92
CA SER A 10 0.11 1.01 -11.64
C SER A 10 1.35 0.73 -10.77
N ALA A 11 2.53 1.24 -11.14
CA ALA A 11 3.77 1.08 -10.39
C ALA A 11 3.69 1.68 -8.97
N GLY A 12 2.91 2.75 -8.81
CA GLY A 12 2.61 3.34 -7.50
C GLY A 12 1.69 2.49 -6.61
N VAL A 13 0.81 1.67 -7.21
CA VAL A 13 -0.03 0.70 -6.47
C VAL A 13 0.78 -0.53 -6.10
N ASP A 14 1.59 -1.06 -7.01
CA ASP A 14 2.43 -2.25 -6.73
C ASP A 14 3.38 -1.98 -5.55
N THR A 15 4.09 -0.84 -5.57
CA THR A 15 4.97 -0.42 -4.46
C THR A 15 4.22 -0.32 -3.13
N LEU A 16 2.95 0.09 -3.19
CA LEU A 16 2.13 0.27 -2.00
C LEU A 16 1.64 -1.08 -1.45
N LEU A 17 1.30 -2.02 -2.32
CA LEU A 17 0.97 -3.39 -1.95
C LEU A 17 2.18 -4.13 -1.36
N ASP A 18 3.38 -3.95 -1.93
CA ASP A 18 4.62 -4.53 -1.38
C ASP A 18 4.87 -4.07 0.07
N ARG A 19 4.62 -2.78 0.35
CA ARG A 19 4.75 -2.22 1.70
C ARG A 19 3.70 -2.78 2.65
N LEU A 20 2.46 -2.96 2.18
CA LEU A 20 1.39 -3.55 2.97
C LEU A 20 1.72 -5.00 3.32
N GLU A 21 2.19 -5.79 2.35
CA GLU A 21 2.61 -7.17 2.56
C GLU A 21 3.76 -7.27 3.57
N ALA A 22 4.74 -6.37 3.49
CA ALA A 22 5.83 -6.31 4.45
C ALA A 22 5.33 -6.00 5.88
N ALA A 23 4.38 -5.07 6.05
CA ALA A 23 3.79 -4.76 7.36
C ALA A 23 3.00 -5.94 7.92
N ILE A 24 2.20 -6.61 7.10
CA ILE A 24 1.47 -7.83 7.48
C ILE A 24 2.45 -8.96 7.86
N GLY A 25 3.56 -9.10 7.13
CA GLY A 25 4.60 -10.08 7.44
C GLY A 25 5.21 -9.89 8.83
N ARG A 26 5.49 -8.63 9.23
CA ARG A 26 5.99 -8.32 10.59
C ARG A 26 4.96 -8.64 11.67
N LEU A 27 3.69 -8.28 11.44
CA LEU A 27 2.57 -8.61 12.34
C LEU A 27 2.40 -10.12 12.51
N ALA A 28 2.44 -10.87 11.40
CA ALA A 28 2.26 -12.32 11.39
C ALA A 28 3.41 -13.06 12.07
N ALA A 29 4.64 -12.51 12.04
CA ALA A 29 5.77 -13.07 12.76
C ALA A 29 5.53 -13.04 14.29
N GLY A 30 4.88 -11.99 14.81
CA GLY A 30 4.48 -11.89 16.22
C GLY A 30 5.66 -11.91 17.21
N GLN A 31 6.87 -11.62 16.74
CA GLN A 31 8.12 -11.69 17.53
C GLN A 31 8.52 -10.33 18.11
N ALA A 32 7.92 -9.24 17.64
CA ALA A 32 8.21 -7.89 18.10
C ALA A 32 7.44 -7.56 19.40
N PRO A 33 7.91 -6.58 20.19
CA PRO A 33 7.15 -6.01 21.30
C PRO A 33 5.76 -5.52 20.86
N VAL A 34 4.81 -5.53 21.79
CA VAL A 34 3.41 -5.16 21.51
C VAL A 34 3.31 -3.75 20.94
N GLU A 35 4.10 -2.81 21.44
CA GLU A 35 4.13 -1.43 20.97
C GLU A 35 4.57 -1.33 19.50
N GLU A 36 5.54 -2.15 19.09
CA GLU A 36 6.00 -2.22 17.69
C GLU A 36 4.95 -2.89 16.81
N LEU A 37 4.30 -3.96 17.29
CA LEU A 37 3.20 -4.61 16.57
C LEU A 37 2.00 -3.66 16.38
N VAL A 38 1.70 -2.81 17.37
CA VAL A 38 0.66 -1.79 17.22
C VAL A 38 1.05 -0.76 16.16
N ALA A 39 2.29 -0.30 16.15
CA ALA A 39 2.77 0.63 15.12
C ALA A 39 2.72 0.01 13.71
N ASP A 40 3.11 -1.25 13.56
CA ASP A 40 3.00 -1.99 12.30
C ASP A 40 1.54 -2.16 11.84
N TYR A 41 0.62 -2.39 12.79
CA TYR A 41 -0.81 -2.46 12.50
C TYR A 41 -1.37 -1.12 12.02
N GLU A 42 -1.02 -0.02 12.68
CA GLU A 42 -1.42 1.32 12.26
C GLU A 42 -0.83 1.72 10.89
N GLU A 43 0.39 1.27 10.57
CA GLU A 43 0.94 1.39 9.22
C GLU A 43 0.12 0.58 8.21
N ALA A 44 -0.15 -0.70 8.49
CA ALA A 44 -0.89 -1.58 7.59
C ALA A 44 -2.31 -1.03 7.29
N VAL A 45 -3.02 -0.51 8.29
CA VAL A 45 -4.35 0.11 8.10
C VAL A 45 -4.28 1.33 7.18
N ARG A 46 -3.27 2.18 7.33
CA ARG A 46 -3.08 3.36 6.46
C ARG A 46 -2.76 2.96 5.02
N LEU A 47 -1.87 1.98 4.85
CA LEU A 47 -1.52 1.46 3.53
C LEU A 47 -2.72 0.81 2.84
N LEU A 48 -3.53 0.04 3.57
CA LEU A 48 -4.74 -0.58 3.02
C LEU A 48 -5.73 0.49 2.49
N ALA A 49 -6.02 1.52 3.27
CA ALA A 49 -6.93 2.59 2.86
C ALA A 49 -6.44 3.34 1.60
N GLU A 50 -5.12 3.57 1.51
CA GLU A 50 -4.51 4.19 0.32
C GLU A 50 -4.58 3.25 -0.90
N ALA A 51 -4.35 1.93 -0.71
CA ALA A 51 -4.49 0.92 -1.75
C ALA A 51 -5.90 0.91 -2.33
N GLU A 52 -6.91 0.82 -1.45
CA GLU A 52 -8.32 0.80 -1.81
C GLU A 52 -8.71 2.05 -2.61
N THR A 53 -8.27 3.23 -2.16
CA THR A 53 -8.54 4.49 -2.85
C THR A 53 -7.95 4.52 -4.26
N ARG A 54 -6.70 4.09 -4.44
CA ARG A 54 -6.05 4.06 -5.76
C ARG A 54 -6.68 3.01 -6.68
N LEU A 55 -6.97 1.82 -6.18
CA LEU A 55 -7.60 0.76 -6.94
C LEU A 55 -9.01 1.17 -7.40
N GLN A 56 -9.80 1.81 -6.54
CA GLN A 56 -11.10 2.37 -6.91
C GLN A 56 -10.97 3.45 -7.99
N SER A 57 -9.96 4.31 -7.90
CA SER A 57 -9.70 5.34 -8.91
C SER A 57 -9.36 4.71 -10.27
N LEU A 58 -8.45 3.73 -10.30
CA LEU A 58 -8.08 3.01 -11.52
C LEU A 58 -9.27 2.24 -12.12
N ALA A 59 -10.06 1.56 -11.28
CA ALA A 59 -11.27 0.85 -11.72
C ALA A 59 -12.33 1.80 -12.29
N GLY A 60 -12.45 3.01 -11.75
CA GLY A 60 -13.32 4.06 -12.27
C GLY A 60 -12.85 4.65 -13.61
N GLN A 61 -11.54 4.72 -13.83
CA GLN A 61 -10.95 5.19 -15.09
C GLN A 61 -11.05 4.17 -16.23
N ALA A 62 -11.19 2.88 -15.92
CA ALA A 62 -11.30 1.81 -16.91
C ALA A 62 -12.72 1.63 -17.51
N ARG A 63 -13.65 2.53 -17.20
CA ARG A 63 -15.08 2.44 -17.56
C ARG A 63 -15.50 3.56 -18.50
#